data_AF-A0A7S4A3R3-F1
#
_entry.id   AF-A0A7S4A3R3-F1
#
_cell.length_a   1.000
_cell.length_b   1.000
_cell.length_c   1.000
_cell.angle_alpha   90.00
_cell.angle_beta   90.00
_cell.angle_gamma   90.00
#
_symmetry.space_group_name_H-M   'P 1'
#
loop_
_entity.id
_entity.type
_entity.pdbx_description
1 polymer ?
#
loop_
_entity_poly.entity_id
_entity_poly.type
_entity_poly.pdbx_seq_one_letter_code
_entity_poly.pdbx_strand_id
1 'polypeptide(L)'
;MHKITNSERNRVVSILDDSIERIMLLSYVPERAHEAVLAELEPGPYDVFSRHWELEAKGEAAALQESAREVCRCLRDSPRTFAVLQRYGAHDRSESKAFVDALLDLKEVVGRRLGETVQHQRRQEEDLSRARMKSQQAAETKAAVEAEQSRARRRFEEDSATAATICSALSAEIEKHEKATQAEKALRDREADEKIKEYEEIHVETVKENEVKIAEAEAKLAVQLQEQADELLLWRRRRNKVEAELRATIEKYDVNMFQIQGEVDDLREKYDRELKEYNELAEYYAVIDQDLAIEAEEERLIKEANREADEKRARMERGIARIQAQFRGRRARSGKKKKGKKGKKGKKGKGKKKK
;
A
#
# COMPACT_ATOMS: atom_id res chain seq x y z
N MET A 1 50.81 -62.57 83.50
CA MET A 1 49.59 -63.11 84.15
C MET A 1 49.48 -64.59 83.79
N HIS A 2 49.10 -65.45 84.72
CA HIS A 2 49.01 -66.90 84.47
C HIS A 2 47.80 -67.23 83.59
N LYS A 3 47.95 -68.23 82.71
CA LYS A 3 46.83 -68.76 81.94
C LYS A 3 45.96 -69.61 82.86
N ILE A 4 44.87 -69.03 83.37
CA ILE A 4 43.79 -69.84 83.96
C ILE A 4 43.24 -70.72 82.83
N THR A 5 43.50 -72.01 82.93
CA THR A 5 43.10 -73.00 81.92
C THR A 5 41.58 -73.13 81.89
N ASN A 6 41.03 -73.63 80.78
CA ASN A 6 39.58 -73.86 80.68
C ASN A 6 39.10 -74.87 81.76
N SER A 7 39.96 -75.81 82.14
CA SER A 7 39.80 -76.69 83.31
C SER A 7 39.71 -75.95 84.65
N GLU A 8 40.58 -74.96 84.90
CA GLU A 8 40.52 -74.16 86.13
C GLU A 8 39.32 -73.22 86.16
N ARG A 9 38.96 -72.60 85.03
CA ARG A 9 37.71 -71.83 84.87
C ARG A 9 36.51 -72.69 85.25
N ASN A 10 36.37 -73.87 84.64
CA ASN A 10 35.26 -74.77 84.90
C ASN A 10 35.25 -75.29 86.35
N ARG A 11 36.43 -75.51 86.95
CA ARG A 11 36.57 -75.89 88.37
C ARG A 11 36.11 -74.78 89.31
N VAL A 12 36.48 -73.52 89.05
CA VAL A 12 36.04 -72.35 89.86
C VAL A 12 34.52 -72.17 89.76
N VAL A 13 33.96 -72.22 88.54
CA VAL A 13 32.50 -72.12 88.34
C VAL A 13 31.76 -73.28 89.02
N SER A 14 32.26 -74.52 88.92
CA SER A 14 31.62 -75.68 89.57
C SER A 14 31.70 -75.64 91.10
N ILE A 15 32.75 -75.05 91.69
CA ILE A 15 32.84 -74.84 93.15
C ILE A 15 31.83 -73.77 93.60
N LEU A 16 31.63 -72.71 92.80
CA LEU A 16 30.58 -71.73 93.06
C LEU A 16 29.19 -72.38 92.97
N ASP A 17 28.94 -73.23 91.97
CA ASP A 17 27.64 -73.91 91.80
C ASP A 17 27.29 -74.86 92.95
N ASP A 18 28.21 -75.74 93.36
CA ASP A 18 28.02 -76.63 94.53
C ASP A 18 27.92 -75.86 95.86
N SER A 19 28.48 -74.64 95.93
CA SER A 19 28.31 -73.75 97.09
C SER A 19 26.92 -73.09 97.09
N ILE A 20 26.50 -72.53 95.94
CA ILE A 20 25.19 -71.88 95.76
C ILE A 20 24.06 -72.88 96.01
N GLU A 21 24.14 -74.11 95.48
CA GLU A 21 23.13 -75.14 95.69
C GLU A 21 22.92 -75.45 97.18
N ARG A 22 24.00 -75.65 97.95
CA ARG A 22 23.93 -75.96 99.38
C ARG A 22 23.38 -74.80 100.21
N ILE A 23 23.76 -73.57 99.88
CA ILE A 23 23.26 -72.38 100.57
C ILE A 23 21.76 -72.19 100.25
N MET A 24 21.33 -72.43 99.01
CA MET A 24 19.91 -72.45 98.65
C MET A 24 19.14 -73.51 99.46
N LEU A 25 19.63 -74.76 99.53
CA LEU A 25 18.98 -75.82 100.32
C LEU A 25 18.83 -75.44 101.80
N LEU A 26 19.86 -74.86 102.42
CA LEU A 26 19.81 -74.39 103.82
C LEU A 26 18.92 -73.15 104.00
N SER A 27 18.75 -72.30 102.98
CA SER A 27 17.88 -71.13 103.07
C SER A 27 16.39 -71.48 103.23
N TYR A 28 15.98 -72.70 102.85
CA TYR A 28 14.63 -73.23 103.08
C TYR A 28 14.46 -73.92 104.44
N VAL A 29 15.51 -74.04 105.25
CA VAL A 29 15.44 -74.60 106.61
C VAL A 29 15.05 -73.49 107.58
N PRO A 30 13.86 -73.55 108.23
CA PRO A 30 13.46 -72.57 109.25
C PRO A 30 14.47 -72.50 110.41
N GLU A 31 14.56 -71.36 111.08
CA GLU A 31 15.52 -71.15 112.19
C GLU A 31 15.09 -71.85 113.49
N ARG A 32 13.88 -72.41 113.53
CA ARG A 32 13.29 -73.09 114.68
C ARG A 32 12.40 -74.23 114.22
N ALA A 33 12.29 -75.24 115.07
CA ALA A 33 11.37 -76.36 114.88
C ALA A 33 9.90 -75.90 115.01
N HIS A 34 9.28 -75.56 113.88
CA HIS A 34 7.83 -75.33 113.82
C HIS A 34 7.09 -76.68 113.93
N GLU A 35 6.17 -76.83 114.89
CA GLU A 35 5.42 -78.09 115.10
C GLU A 35 4.71 -78.59 113.83
N ALA A 36 4.19 -77.68 113.01
CA ALA A 36 3.56 -78.01 111.73
C ALA A 36 4.53 -78.63 110.71
N VAL A 37 5.81 -78.26 110.74
CA VAL A 37 6.85 -78.88 109.90
C VAL A 37 7.19 -80.26 110.43
N LEU A 38 7.45 -80.37 111.75
CA LEU A 38 7.73 -81.65 112.41
C LEU A 38 6.63 -82.70 112.16
N ALA A 39 5.36 -82.28 112.11
CA ALA A 39 4.22 -83.16 111.86
C ALA A 39 4.11 -83.67 110.40
N GLU A 40 4.70 -83.00 109.40
CA GLU A 40 4.73 -83.47 108.00
C GLU A 40 6.04 -84.22 107.64
N LEU A 41 7.04 -84.26 108.53
CA LEU A 41 8.30 -84.98 108.31
C LEU A 41 8.17 -86.50 108.52
N GLU A 42 8.80 -87.28 107.65
CA GLU A 42 9.00 -88.71 107.86
C GLU A 42 10.05 -88.96 108.96
N PRO A 43 10.04 -90.13 109.66
CA PRO A 43 10.86 -90.34 110.86
C PRO A 43 12.38 -90.13 110.68
N GLY A 44 12.96 -90.58 109.56
CA GLY A 44 14.39 -90.37 109.28
C GLY A 44 14.76 -88.88 109.13
N PRO A 45 14.07 -88.12 108.26
CA PRO A 45 14.18 -86.67 108.22
C PRO A 45 13.91 -85.99 109.58
N TYR A 46 12.87 -86.40 110.30
CA TYR A 46 12.51 -85.85 111.62
C TYR A 46 13.68 -85.87 112.60
N ASP A 47 14.40 -87.00 112.71
CA ASP A 47 15.56 -87.12 113.59
C ASP A 47 16.70 -86.19 113.16
N VAL A 48 16.97 -86.09 111.86
CA VAL A 48 18.03 -85.21 111.31
C VAL A 48 17.73 -83.73 111.56
N PHE A 49 16.48 -83.30 111.35
CA PHE A 49 16.08 -81.91 111.56
C PHE A 49 15.96 -81.54 113.04
N SER A 50 15.44 -82.44 113.89
CA SER A 50 15.40 -82.25 115.34
C SER A 50 16.81 -82.10 115.91
N ARG A 51 17.74 -82.97 115.49
CA ARG A 51 19.17 -82.87 115.84
C ARG A 51 19.79 -81.57 115.32
N HIS A 52 19.42 -81.11 114.12
CA HIS A 52 19.93 -79.85 113.57
C HIS A 52 19.51 -78.65 114.42
N TRP A 53 18.21 -78.50 114.70
CA TRP A 53 17.69 -77.41 115.52
C TRP A 53 18.18 -77.46 116.97
N GLU A 54 18.40 -78.65 117.54
CA GLU A 54 19.07 -78.78 118.84
C GLU A 54 20.51 -78.28 118.82
N LEU A 55 21.29 -78.57 117.78
CA LEU A 55 22.69 -78.12 117.65
C LEU A 55 22.78 -76.62 117.33
N GLU A 56 21.83 -76.10 116.55
CA GLU A 56 21.69 -74.67 116.25
C GLU A 56 21.36 -73.88 117.52
N ALA A 57 20.42 -74.37 118.35
CA ALA A 57 20.09 -73.79 119.65
C ALA A 57 21.22 -73.90 120.70
N LYS A 58 22.11 -74.91 120.60
CA LYS A 58 23.30 -75.08 121.47
C LYS A 58 24.51 -74.27 120.99
N GLY A 59 24.52 -73.80 119.74
CA GLY A 59 25.60 -72.99 119.17
C GLY A 59 26.88 -73.77 118.82
N GLU A 60 26.83 -75.10 118.73
CA GLU A 60 28.01 -75.96 118.54
C GLU A 60 28.49 -75.97 117.08
N ALA A 61 29.16 -74.90 116.64
CA ALA A 61 29.50 -74.64 115.23
C ALA A 61 30.15 -75.81 114.45
N ALA A 62 30.96 -76.65 115.09
CA ALA A 62 31.58 -77.81 114.44
C ALA A 62 30.57 -78.94 114.17
N ALA A 63 29.76 -79.31 115.17
CA ALA A 63 28.69 -80.29 115.04
C ALA A 63 27.56 -79.78 114.13
N LEU A 64 27.27 -78.47 114.19
CA LEU A 64 26.33 -77.80 113.30
C LEU A 64 26.79 -77.85 111.83
N GLN A 65 28.10 -77.74 111.53
CA GLN A 65 28.59 -77.89 110.16
C GLN A 65 28.41 -79.32 109.61
N GLU A 66 28.62 -80.34 110.45
CA GLU A 66 28.38 -81.73 110.04
C GLU A 66 26.88 -82.01 109.86
N SER A 67 26.06 -81.57 110.81
CA SER A 67 24.61 -81.65 110.74
C SER A 67 24.03 -80.88 109.54
N ALA A 68 24.55 -79.70 109.19
CA ALA A 68 24.14 -78.96 108.00
C ALA A 68 24.44 -79.71 106.70
N ARG A 69 25.53 -80.50 106.65
CA ARG A 69 25.84 -81.38 105.51
C ARG A 69 24.90 -82.59 105.47
N GLU A 70 24.51 -83.12 106.63
CA GLU A 70 23.54 -84.20 106.77
C GLU A 70 22.13 -83.75 106.35
N VAL A 71 21.72 -82.54 106.73
CA VAL A 71 20.51 -81.84 106.27
C VAL A 71 20.53 -81.61 104.76
N CYS A 72 21.61 -81.07 104.19
CA CYS A 72 21.73 -80.88 102.75
C CYS A 72 21.65 -82.19 101.95
N ARG A 73 22.18 -83.30 102.49
CA ARG A 73 21.99 -84.64 101.90
C ARG A 73 20.54 -85.06 101.99
N CYS A 74 19.94 -85.02 103.18
CA CYS A 74 18.53 -85.37 103.42
C CYS A 74 17.57 -84.61 102.47
N LEU A 75 17.81 -83.33 102.21
CA LEU A 75 17.01 -82.52 101.28
C LEU A 75 17.24 -82.83 99.80
N ARG A 76 18.47 -83.23 99.42
CA ARG A 76 18.79 -83.66 98.05
C ARG A 76 18.27 -85.08 97.77
N ASP A 77 18.32 -85.96 98.77
CA ASP A 77 17.97 -87.38 98.68
C ASP A 77 16.46 -87.63 98.90
N SER A 78 15.76 -86.73 99.62
CA SER A 78 14.29 -86.77 99.81
C SER A 78 13.59 -85.51 99.25
N PRO A 79 13.14 -85.53 97.98
CA PRO A 79 12.38 -84.44 97.38
C PRO A 79 11.07 -84.13 98.12
N ARG A 80 10.48 -85.12 98.82
CA ARG A 80 9.28 -84.92 99.66
C ARG A 80 9.60 -84.03 100.86
N THR A 81 10.70 -84.30 101.54
CA THR A 81 11.20 -83.50 102.67
C THR A 81 11.49 -82.06 102.24
N PHE A 82 12.15 -81.88 101.09
CA PHE A 82 12.36 -80.54 100.53
C PHE A 82 11.05 -79.82 100.16
N ALA A 83 10.07 -80.52 99.59
CA ALA A 83 8.77 -79.95 99.25
C ALA A 83 7.93 -79.56 100.50
N VAL A 84 8.11 -80.24 101.64
CA VAL A 84 7.56 -79.79 102.94
C VAL A 84 8.26 -78.49 103.34
N LEU A 85 9.60 -78.46 103.43
CA LEU A 85 10.32 -77.25 103.83
C LEU A 85 10.03 -76.04 102.92
N GLN A 86 9.90 -76.24 101.61
CA GLN A 86 9.59 -75.16 100.66
C GLN A 86 8.24 -74.47 100.93
N ARG A 87 7.27 -75.16 101.57
CA ARG A 87 5.98 -74.57 101.96
C ARG A 87 6.06 -73.66 103.19
N TYR A 88 6.98 -73.95 104.11
CA TYR A 88 7.05 -73.30 105.43
C TYR A 88 8.25 -72.34 105.55
N GLY A 89 9.42 -72.71 105.03
CA GLY A 89 10.67 -71.94 105.12
C GLY A 89 10.80 -70.77 104.14
N ALA A 90 9.74 -70.39 103.42
CA ALA A 90 9.80 -69.36 102.38
C ALA A 90 10.01 -67.92 102.92
N HIS A 91 9.94 -67.69 104.25
CA HIS A 91 9.87 -66.36 104.84
C HIS A 91 10.86 -66.07 105.99
N ASP A 92 11.48 -67.08 106.62
CA ASP A 92 12.28 -66.87 107.84
C ASP A 92 13.72 -66.38 107.58
N ARG A 93 14.31 -66.56 106.37
CA ARG A 93 15.74 -66.27 106.08
C ARG A 93 15.98 -65.36 104.86
N SER A 94 15.61 -64.09 104.96
CA SER A 94 15.80 -63.10 103.87
C SER A 94 17.28 -62.82 103.54
N GLU A 95 18.16 -62.81 104.54
CA GLU A 95 19.59 -62.56 104.37
C GLU A 95 20.29 -63.67 103.56
N SER A 96 19.91 -64.93 103.78
CA SER A 96 20.44 -66.07 103.00
C SER A 96 20.09 -65.96 101.53
N LYS A 97 18.90 -65.45 101.19
CA LYS A 97 18.52 -65.20 99.79
C LYS A 97 19.37 -64.10 99.15
N ALA A 98 19.55 -62.97 99.84
CA ALA A 98 20.38 -61.87 99.32
C ALA A 98 21.83 -62.32 99.07
N PHE A 99 22.35 -63.23 99.90
CA PHE A 99 23.67 -63.84 99.70
C PHE A 99 23.73 -64.80 98.50
N VAL A 100 22.67 -65.58 98.24
CA VAL A 100 22.55 -66.41 97.02
C VAL A 100 22.52 -65.53 95.76
N ASP A 101 21.71 -64.48 95.76
CA ASP A 101 21.59 -63.57 94.61
C ASP A 101 22.94 -62.90 94.29
N ALA A 102 23.69 -62.46 95.31
CA ALA A 102 25.04 -61.90 95.16
C ALA A 102 26.08 -62.93 94.64
N LEU A 103 25.94 -64.22 94.98
CA LEU A 103 26.80 -65.28 94.44
C LEU A 103 26.49 -65.61 92.97
N LEU A 104 25.24 -65.45 92.54
CA LEU A 104 24.84 -65.60 91.12
C LEU A 104 25.43 -64.47 90.26
N ASP A 105 25.34 -63.22 90.72
CA ASP A 105 26.01 -62.07 90.07
C ASP A 105 27.53 -62.28 89.97
N LEU A 106 28.15 -62.74 91.07
CA LEU A 106 29.59 -63.04 91.10
C LEU A 106 29.95 -64.14 90.10
N LYS A 107 29.14 -65.21 89.99
CA LYS A 107 29.32 -66.28 89.00
C LYS A 107 29.30 -65.72 87.58
N GLU A 108 28.37 -64.82 87.26
CA GLU A 108 28.26 -64.24 85.91
C GLU A 108 29.46 -63.34 85.57
N VAL A 109 29.88 -62.47 86.51
CA VAL A 109 31.05 -61.59 86.34
C VAL A 109 32.35 -62.40 86.21
N VAL A 110 32.53 -63.44 87.04
CA VAL A 110 33.67 -64.36 86.95
C VAL A 110 33.64 -65.14 85.63
N GLY A 111 32.46 -65.60 85.20
CA GLY A 111 32.27 -66.27 83.91
C GLY A 111 32.69 -65.41 82.72
N ARG A 112 32.26 -64.13 82.68
CA ARG A 112 32.68 -63.16 81.66
C ARG A 112 34.18 -62.87 81.72
N ARG A 113 34.71 -62.50 82.89
CA ARG A 113 36.12 -62.11 83.09
C ARG A 113 37.10 -63.25 82.80
N LEU A 114 36.75 -64.49 83.13
CA LEU A 114 37.56 -65.67 82.77
C LEU A 114 37.29 -66.16 81.34
N GLY A 115 36.18 -65.76 80.73
CA GLY A 115 35.80 -66.08 79.35
C GLY A 115 36.58 -65.27 78.31
N GLU A 116 36.77 -63.97 78.56
CA GLU A 116 37.55 -63.07 77.72
C GLU A 116 38.99 -63.57 77.51
N THR A 117 39.44 -63.61 76.26
CA THR A 117 40.84 -63.88 75.92
C THR A 117 41.52 -62.61 75.44
N VAL A 118 42.83 -62.47 75.71
CA VAL A 118 43.64 -61.33 75.26
C VAL A 118 43.56 -61.12 73.73
N GLN A 119 43.35 -62.19 72.97
CA GLN A 119 43.11 -62.15 71.52
C GLN A 119 41.79 -61.48 71.13
N HIS A 120 40.74 -61.62 71.95
CA HIS A 120 39.45 -60.96 71.73
C HIS A 120 39.56 -59.45 72.00
N GLN A 121 40.18 -59.07 73.13
CA GLN A 121 40.39 -57.67 73.50
C GLN A 121 41.23 -56.95 72.43
N ARG A 122 42.33 -57.56 71.97
CA ARG A 122 43.17 -57.01 70.89
C ARG A 122 42.43 -56.83 69.56
N ARG A 123 41.60 -57.80 69.14
CA ARG A 123 40.77 -57.66 67.93
C ARG A 123 39.78 -56.50 68.06
N GLN A 124 39.19 -56.34 69.23
CA GLN A 124 38.26 -55.24 69.52
C GLN A 124 38.95 -53.87 69.45
N GLU A 125 40.20 -53.75 69.91
CA GLU A 125 41.03 -52.54 69.72
C GLU A 125 41.38 -52.30 68.25
N GLU A 126 41.77 -53.34 67.51
CA GLU A 126 42.11 -53.26 66.08
C GLU A 126 40.88 -52.85 65.22
N ASP A 127 39.69 -53.35 65.53
CA ASP A 127 38.44 -52.96 64.87
C ASP A 127 37.94 -51.57 65.29
N LEU A 128 38.07 -51.18 66.56
CA LEU A 128 37.80 -49.80 67.02
C LEU A 128 38.74 -48.79 66.34
N SER A 129 40.02 -49.13 66.19
CA SER A 129 41.00 -48.33 65.45
C SER A 129 40.61 -48.20 63.97
N ARG A 130 40.26 -49.32 63.32
CA ARG A 130 39.76 -49.34 61.94
C ARG A 130 38.49 -48.50 61.76
N ALA A 131 37.57 -48.54 62.72
CA ALA A 131 36.34 -47.74 62.72
C ALA A 131 36.64 -46.24 62.89
N ARG A 132 37.57 -45.87 63.79
CA ARG A 132 38.04 -44.49 63.95
C ARG A 132 38.68 -43.94 62.67
N MET A 133 39.60 -44.68 62.06
CA MET A 133 40.22 -44.28 60.79
C MET A 133 39.20 -44.08 59.67
N LYS A 134 38.23 -45.00 59.52
CA LYS A 134 37.12 -44.83 58.56
C LYS A 134 36.25 -43.62 58.87
N SER A 135 35.93 -43.37 60.15
CA SER A 135 35.14 -42.22 60.58
C SER A 135 35.87 -40.89 60.29
N GLN A 136 37.18 -40.84 60.53
CA GLN A 136 38.01 -39.68 60.19
C GLN A 136 38.06 -39.44 58.68
N GLN A 137 38.30 -40.48 57.86
CA GLN A 137 38.28 -40.37 56.40
C GLN A 137 36.90 -39.93 55.87
N ALA A 138 35.80 -40.41 56.47
CA ALA A 138 34.44 -39.96 56.16
C ALA A 138 34.20 -38.49 56.55
N ALA A 139 34.75 -38.02 57.67
CA ALA A 139 34.68 -36.62 58.07
C ALA A 139 35.53 -35.70 57.16
N GLU A 140 36.73 -36.13 56.78
CA GLU A 140 37.64 -35.38 55.89
C GLU A 140 37.05 -35.25 54.47
N THR A 141 36.56 -36.35 53.90
CA THR A 141 35.86 -36.34 52.60
C THR A 141 34.57 -35.52 52.64
N LYS A 142 33.77 -35.62 53.71
CA LYS A 142 32.60 -34.76 53.90
C LYS A 142 32.98 -33.28 53.94
N ALA A 143 33.98 -32.90 54.73
CA ALA A 143 34.44 -31.52 54.84
C ALA A 143 34.98 -30.99 53.49
N ALA A 144 35.66 -31.84 52.70
CA ALA A 144 36.10 -31.50 51.35
C ALA A 144 34.92 -31.22 50.41
N VAL A 145 33.88 -32.07 50.42
CA VAL A 145 32.67 -31.89 49.61
C VAL A 145 31.85 -30.68 50.06
N GLU A 146 31.76 -30.38 51.36
CA GLU A 146 31.11 -29.17 51.87
C GLU A 146 31.89 -27.89 51.51
N ALA A 147 33.23 -27.96 51.49
CA ALA A 147 34.09 -26.88 51.01
C ALA A 147 33.99 -26.68 49.48
N GLU A 148 33.83 -27.74 48.70
CA GLU A 148 33.61 -27.65 47.25
C GLU A 148 32.19 -27.13 46.93
N GLN A 149 31.16 -27.63 47.61
CA GLN A 149 29.78 -27.16 47.43
C GLN A 149 29.65 -25.67 47.79
N SER A 150 30.27 -25.21 48.86
CA SER A 150 30.24 -23.79 49.25
C SER A 150 31.03 -22.89 48.27
N ARG A 151 32.13 -23.37 47.68
CA ARG A 151 32.82 -22.69 46.57
C ARG A 151 31.96 -22.63 45.29
N ALA A 152 31.27 -23.72 44.96
CA ALA A 152 30.38 -23.78 43.80
C ALA A 152 29.18 -22.84 43.94
N ARG A 153 28.57 -22.77 45.14
CA ARG A 153 27.48 -21.80 45.44
C ARG A 153 27.94 -20.37 45.29
N ARG A 154 29.09 -19.99 45.88
CA ARG A 154 29.63 -18.62 45.76
C ARG A 154 29.88 -18.21 44.31
N ARG A 155 30.48 -19.09 43.50
CA ARG A 155 30.65 -18.84 42.06
C ARG A 155 29.30 -18.63 41.36
N PHE A 156 28.32 -19.50 41.62
CA PHE A 156 26.97 -19.33 41.06
C PHE A 156 26.28 -18.04 41.52
N GLU A 157 26.49 -17.61 42.76
CA GLU A 157 26.00 -16.33 43.30
C GLU A 157 26.70 -15.13 42.64
N GLU A 158 28.02 -15.20 42.41
CA GLU A 158 28.83 -14.21 41.69
C GLU A 158 28.44 -14.12 40.19
N ASP A 159 28.31 -15.26 39.51
CA ASP A 159 27.86 -15.38 38.11
C ASP A 159 26.41 -14.90 37.95
N SER A 160 25.52 -15.23 38.89
CA SER A 160 24.12 -14.76 38.87
C SER A 160 24.01 -13.26 39.16
N ALA A 161 24.87 -12.70 40.01
CA ALA A 161 24.89 -11.26 40.29
C ALA A 161 25.42 -10.46 39.10
N THR A 162 26.47 -10.95 38.42
CA THR A 162 27.01 -10.31 37.21
C THR A 162 26.07 -10.45 36.02
N ALA A 163 25.39 -11.59 35.85
CA ALA A 163 24.31 -11.73 34.87
C ALA A 163 23.17 -10.73 35.13
N ALA A 164 22.74 -10.57 36.39
CA ALA A 164 21.66 -9.65 36.75
C ALA A 164 22.01 -8.18 36.47
N THR A 165 23.26 -7.74 36.74
CA THR A 165 23.68 -6.37 36.43
C THR A 165 23.81 -6.13 34.92
N ILE A 166 24.30 -7.11 34.16
CA ILE A 166 24.35 -7.04 32.68
C ILE A 166 22.94 -6.96 32.09
N CYS A 167 22.00 -7.81 32.54
CA CYS A 167 20.61 -7.73 32.08
C CYS A 167 19.97 -6.38 32.39
N SER A 168 20.16 -5.84 33.60
CA SER A 168 19.67 -4.51 34.00
C SER A 168 20.24 -3.38 33.11
N ALA A 169 21.55 -3.42 32.84
CA ALA A 169 22.19 -2.44 31.95
C ALA A 169 21.66 -2.51 30.51
N LEU A 170 21.54 -3.71 29.94
CA LEU A 170 21.00 -3.91 28.60
C LEU A 170 19.52 -3.49 28.50
N SER A 171 18.69 -3.75 29.51
CA SER A 171 17.31 -3.26 29.55
C SER A 171 17.25 -1.72 29.55
N ALA A 172 18.13 -1.05 30.30
CA ALA A 172 18.20 0.41 30.32
C ALA A 172 18.71 0.99 28.98
N GLU A 173 19.62 0.30 28.28
CA GLU A 173 20.04 0.68 26.93
C GLU A 173 18.93 0.49 25.90
N ILE A 174 18.17 -0.61 25.96
CA ILE A 174 16.99 -0.85 25.10
C ILE A 174 15.96 0.27 25.30
N GLU A 175 15.54 0.57 26.54
CA GLU A 175 14.62 1.67 26.83
C GLU A 175 15.13 3.02 26.29
N LYS A 176 16.44 3.28 26.40
CA LYS A 176 17.07 4.51 25.89
C LYS A 176 17.01 4.58 24.36
N HIS A 177 17.29 3.47 23.68
CA HIS A 177 17.19 3.39 22.22
C HIS A 177 15.75 3.50 21.74
N GLU A 178 14.79 2.85 22.38
CA GLU A 178 13.36 2.97 22.06
C GLU A 178 12.87 4.41 22.21
N LYS A 179 13.19 5.08 23.33
CA LYS A 179 12.82 6.49 23.55
C LYS A 179 13.48 7.43 22.54
N ALA A 180 14.74 7.17 22.16
CA ALA A 180 15.42 7.93 21.10
C ALA A 180 14.75 7.74 19.73
N THR A 181 14.44 6.50 19.34
CA THR A 181 13.74 6.19 18.08
C THR A 181 12.31 6.75 18.05
N GLN A 182 11.58 6.75 19.18
CA GLN A 182 10.25 7.37 19.28
C GLN A 182 10.34 8.89 19.12
N ALA A 183 11.31 9.55 19.77
CA ALA A 183 11.53 10.99 19.61
C ALA A 183 11.94 11.37 18.17
N GLU A 184 12.82 10.56 17.55
CA GLU A 184 13.26 10.78 16.17
C GLU A 184 12.13 10.59 15.15
N LYS A 185 11.24 9.60 15.35
CA LYS A 185 10.00 9.45 14.56
C LYS A 185 9.09 10.65 14.72
N ALA A 186 8.74 11.01 15.96
CA ALA A 186 7.86 12.15 16.23
C ALA A 186 8.41 13.51 15.74
N LEU A 187 9.73 13.62 15.51
CA LEU A 187 10.36 14.77 14.87
C LEU A 187 10.24 14.70 13.34
N ARG A 188 10.49 13.54 12.71
CA ARG A 188 10.25 13.33 11.27
C ARG A 188 8.78 13.52 10.88
N ASP A 189 7.86 13.06 11.71
CA ASP A 189 6.42 13.18 11.47
C ASP A 189 6.00 14.66 11.45
N ARG A 190 6.54 15.48 12.38
CA ARG A 190 6.36 16.95 12.37
C ARG A 190 6.98 17.62 11.16
N GLU A 191 8.22 17.26 10.81
CA GLU A 191 8.86 17.77 9.60
C GLU A 191 8.06 17.44 8.33
N ALA A 192 7.37 16.30 8.30
CA ALA A 192 6.49 15.93 7.20
C ALA A 192 5.20 16.77 7.21
N ASP A 193 4.53 16.90 8.37
CA ASP A 193 3.35 17.74 8.55
C ASP A 193 3.60 19.22 8.23
N GLU A 194 4.80 19.73 8.51
CA GLU A 194 5.23 21.11 8.19
C GLU A 194 5.44 21.28 6.68
N LYS A 195 6.16 20.35 6.03
CA LYS A 195 6.37 20.36 4.57
C LYS A 195 5.06 20.17 3.79
N ILE A 196 4.13 19.35 4.30
CA ILE A 196 2.81 19.17 3.69
C ILE A 196 2.06 20.52 3.68
N LYS A 197 2.04 21.26 4.79
CA LYS A 197 1.40 22.58 4.85
C LYS A 197 2.08 23.61 3.95
N GLU A 198 3.41 23.63 3.92
CA GLU A 198 4.18 24.48 2.99
C GLU A 198 3.80 24.20 1.52
N TYR A 199 3.70 22.93 1.13
CA TYR A 199 3.24 22.55 -0.21
C TYR A 199 1.75 22.87 -0.45
N GLU A 200 0.87 22.73 0.54
CA GLU A 200 -0.55 23.10 0.44
C GLU A 200 -0.72 24.61 0.26
N GLU A 201 0.01 25.44 1.01
CA GLU A 201 0.00 26.90 0.88
C GLU A 201 0.52 27.34 -0.51
N ILE A 202 1.69 26.83 -0.93
CA ILE A 202 2.25 27.10 -2.27
C ILE A 202 1.31 26.63 -3.38
N HIS A 203 0.64 25.47 -3.22
CA HIS A 203 -0.32 24.97 -4.19
C HIS A 203 -1.55 25.86 -4.29
N VAL A 204 -2.10 26.31 -3.16
CA VAL A 204 -3.25 27.21 -3.10
C VAL A 204 -2.94 28.59 -3.71
N GLU A 205 -1.74 29.14 -3.52
CA GLU A 205 -1.30 30.35 -4.21
C GLU A 205 -1.14 30.12 -5.72
N THR A 206 -0.49 29.02 -6.12
CA THR A 206 -0.29 28.66 -7.53
C THR A 206 -1.63 28.45 -8.26
N VAL A 207 -2.63 27.87 -7.61
CA VAL A 207 -3.99 27.71 -8.16
C VAL A 207 -4.64 29.08 -8.37
N LYS A 208 -4.65 29.96 -7.36
CA LYS A 208 -5.21 31.32 -7.47
C LYS A 208 -4.54 32.13 -8.59
N GLU A 209 -3.22 32.07 -8.71
CA GLU A 209 -2.51 32.72 -9.81
C GLU A 209 -2.98 32.22 -11.18
N ASN A 210 -3.19 30.90 -11.31
CA ASN A 210 -3.61 30.30 -12.57
C ASN A 210 -5.08 30.57 -12.88
N GLU A 211 -5.96 30.62 -11.88
CA GLU A 211 -7.34 31.09 -12.03
C GLU A 211 -7.40 32.53 -12.55
N VAL A 212 -6.56 33.44 -12.01
CA VAL A 212 -6.45 34.82 -12.52
C VAL A 212 -5.94 34.85 -13.97
N LYS A 213 -4.89 34.08 -14.30
CA LYS A 213 -4.36 33.99 -15.67
C LYS A 213 -5.39 33.43 -16.66
N ILE A 214 -6.22 32.48 -16.25
CA ILE A 214 -7.33 31.93 -17.04
C ILE A 214 -8.41 32.99 -17.25
N ALA A 215 -8.90 33.65 -16.19
CA ALA A 215 -9.91 34.69 -16.28
C ALA A 215 -9.45 35.88 -17.15
N GLU A 216 -8.18 36.27 -17.07
CA GLU A 216 -7.58 37.24 -17.98
C GLU A 216 -7.58 36.78 -19.44
N ALA A 217 -7.28 35.50 -19.71
CA ALA A 217 -7.24 34.95 -21.06
C ALA A 217 -8.66 34.85 -21.66
N GLU A 218 -9.63 34.42 -20.87
CA GLU A 218 -11.06 34.38 -21.25
C GLU A 218 -11.60 35.77 -21.54
N ALA A 219 -11.29 36.77 -20.70
CA ALA A 219 -11.67 38.16 -20.94
C ALA A 219 -11.06 38.73 -22.24
N LYS A 220 -9.76 38.47 -22.49
CA LYS A 220 -9.09 38.88 -23.74
C LYS A 220 -9.70 38.21 -24.97
N LEU A 221 -10.03 36.92 -24.88
CA LEU A 221 -10.68 36.16 -25.95
C LEU A 221 -12.11 36.69 -26.22
N ALA A 222 -12.88 36.99 -25.17
CA ALA A 222 -14.23 37.55 -25.31
C ALA A 222 -14.23 38.91 -26.03
N VAL A 223 -13.27 39.79 -25.71
CA VAL A 223 -13.08 41.06 -26.43
C VAL A 223 -12.74 40.83 -27.90
N GLN A 224 -11.77 39.96 -28.20
CA GLN A 224 -11.36 39.66 -29.59
C GLN A 224 -12.51 39.05 -30.42
N LEU A 225 -13.35 38.20 -29.83
CA LEU A 225 -14.53 37.64 -30.49
C LEU A 225 -15.60 38.70 -30.77
N GLN A 226 -15.79 39.67 -29.86
CA GLN A 226 -16.70 40.80 -30.07
C GLN A 226 -16.18 41.74 -31.16
N GLU A 227 -14.89 42.09 -31.13
CA GLU A 227 -14.23 42.92 -32.16
C GLU A 227 -14.37 42.30 -33.55
N GLN A 228 -14.09 40.99 -33.69
CA GLN A 228 -14.28 40.27 -34.95
C GLN A 228 -15.74 40.21 -35.39
N ALA A 229 -16.69 40.06 -34.45
CA ALA A 229 -18.12 40.08 -34.78
C ALA A 229 -18.57 41.44 -35.33
N ASP A 230 -18.13 42.54 -34.71
CA ASP A 230 -18.45 43.89 -35.16
C ASP A 230 -17.75 44.26 -36.49
N GLU A 231 -16.49 43.83 -36.70
CA GLU A 231 -15.84 43.94 -38.00
C GLU A 231 -16.59 43.16 -39.09
N LEU A 232 -16.98 41.91 -38.83
CA LEU A 232 -17.75 41.10 -39.78
C LEU A 232 -19.12 41.72 -40.09
N LEU A 233 -19.78 42.35 -39.11
CA LEU A 233 -21.00 43.12 -39.34
C LEU A 233 -20.75 44.38 -40.17
N LEU A 234 -19.65 45.10 -39.94
CA LEU A 234 -19.24 46.26 -40.73
C LEU A 234 -18.93 45.87 -42.19
N TRP A 235 -18.20 44.78 -42.40
CA TRP A 235 -17.90 44.25 -43.75
C TRP A 235 -19.17 43.77 -44.46
N ARG A 236 -20.10 43.08 -43.77
CA ARG A 236 -21.41 42.71 -44.35
C ARG A 236 -22.23 43.94 -44.73
N ARG A 237 -22.27 44.99 -43.90
CA ARG A 237 -22.94 46.27 -44.21
C ARG A 237 -22.32 46.96 -45.44
N ARG A 238 -20.99 47.04 -45.50
CA ARG A 238 -20.25 47.59 -46.65
C ARG A 238 -20.53 46.81 -47.94
N ARG A 239 -20.44 45.48 -47.90
CA ARG A 239 -20.72 44.60 -49.05
C ARG A 239 -22.16 44.77 -49.55
N ASN A 240 -23.14 44.70 -48.66
CA ASN A 240 -24.55 44.87 -49.02
C ASN A 240 -24.84 46.26 -49.63
N LYS A 241 -24.16 47.31 -49.18
CA LYS A 241 -24.25 48.65 -49.78
C LYS A 241 -23.70 48.65 -51.22
N VAL A 242 -22.50 48.12 -51.43
CA VAL A 242 -21.88 48.04 -52.77
C VAL A 242 -22.70 47.16 -53.72
N GLU A 243 -23.26 46.04 -53.25
CA GLU A 243 -24.20 45.22 -54.02
C GLU A 243 -25.46 46.02 -54.45
N ALA A 244 -26.01 46.85 -53.57
CA ALA A 244 -27.18 47.67 -53.88
C ALA A 244 -26.84 48.81 -54.86
N GLU A 245 -25.69 49.47 -54.69
CA GLU A 245 -25.19 50.49 -55.61
C GLU A 245 -24.88 49.91 -57.00
N LEU A 246 -24.35 48.68 -57.06
CA LEU A 246 -24.14 47.95 -58.31
C LEU A 246 -25.47 47.58 -58.99
N ARG A 247 -26.44 47.00 -58.27
CA ARG A 247 -27.78 46.68 -58.83
C ARG A 247 -28.47 47.93 -59.37
N ALA A 248 -28.52 49.01 -58.59
CA ALA A 248 -29.10 50.29 -59.02
C ALA A 248 -28.32 50.98 -60.16
N THR A 249 -27.09 50.56 -60.46
CA THR A 249 -26.32 51.01 -61.63
C THR A 249 -26.64 50.16 -62.86
N ILE A 250 -26.76 48.84 -62.70
CA ILE A 250 -27.19 47.91 -63.76
C ILE A 250 -28.63 48.26 -64.20
N GLU A 251 -29.57 48.40 -63.27
CA GLU A 251 -30.96 48.77 -63.56
C GLU A 251 -31.07 50.08 -64.37
N LYS A 252 -30.23 51.08 -64.07
CA LYS A 252 -30.17 52.34 -64.83
C LYS A 252 -29.53 52.17 -66.21
N TYR A 253 -28.51 51.32 -66.32
CA TYR A 253 -27.88 51.01 -67.60
C TYR A 253 -28.86 50.28 -68.52
N ASP A 254 -29.56 49.25 -68.00
CA ASP A 254 -30.54 48.48 -68.75
C ASP A 254 -31.70 49.36 -69.24
N VAL A 255 -32.27 50.20 -68.37
CA VAL A 255 -33.32 51.17 -68.76
C VAL A 255 -32.84 52.14 -69.84
N ASN A 256 -31.63 52.68 -69.71
CA ASN A 256 -31.05 53.57 -70.72
C ASN A 256 -30.79 52.83 -72.05
N MET A 257 -30.30 51.59 -72.01
CA MET A 257 -30.12 50.76 -73.21
C MET A 257 -31.45 50.43 -73.90
N PHE A 258 -32.53 50.17 -73.16
CA PHE A 258 -33.87 50.01 -73.73
C PHE A 258 -34.40 51.31 -74.34
N GLN A 259 -34.12 52.47 -73.73
CA GLN A 259 -34.48 53.78 -74.28
C GLN A 259 -33.72 54.07 -75.59
N ILE A 260 -32.39 53.90 -75.60
CA ILE A 260 -31.55 54.06 -76.80
C ILE A 260 -31.97 53.09 -77.91
N GLN A 261 -32.27 51.82 -77.58
CA GLN A 261 -32.75 50.86 -78.56
C GLN A 261 -34.10 51.27 -79.16
N GLY A 262 -35.02 51.77 -78.32
CA GLY A 262 -36.28 52.36 -78.76
C GLY A 262 -36.06 53.54 -79.70
N GLU A 263 -35.23 54.52 -79.33
CA GLU A 263 -34.89 55.67 -80.17
C GLU A 263 -34.26 55.27 -81.51
N VAL A 264 -33.38 54.26 -81.52
CA VAL A 264 -32.76 53.72 -82.74
C VAL A 264 -33.78 53.07 -83.67
N ASP A 265 -34.74 52.31 -83.14
CA ASP A 265 -35.79 51.67 -83.95
C ASP A 265 -36.85 52.68 -84.42
N ASP A 266 -37.18 53.68 -83.60
CA ASP A 266 -37.98 54.86 -83.96
C ASP A 266 -37.35 55.66 -85.11
N LEU A 267 -36.03 55.82 -85.10
CA LEU A 267 -35.27 56.52 -86.15
C LEU A 267 -35.17 55.68 -87.42
N ARG A 268 -35.02 54.35 -87.31
CA ARG A 268 -35.10 53.43 -88.45
C ARG A 268 -36.46 53.48 -89.12
N GLU A 269 -37.56 53.44 -88.36
CA GLU A 269 -38.90 53.48 -88.93
C GLU A 269 -39.22 54.83 -89.60
N LYS A 270 -38.61 55.93 -89.15
CA LYS A 270 -38.68 57.24 -89.83
C LYS A 270 -37.84 57.24 -91.11
N TYR A 271 -36.59 56.79 -91.06
CA TYR A 271 -35.70 56.66 -92.22
C TYR A 271 -36.31 55.76 -93.31
N ASP A 272 -36.86 54.60 -92.94
CA ASP A 272 -37.52 53.66 -93.87
C ASP A 272 -38.85 54.19 -94.43
N ARG A 273 -39.40 55.29 -93.89
CA ARG A 273 -40.54 56.03 -94.46
C ARG A 273 -40.06 57.15 -95.38
N GLU A 274 -39.16 58.01 -94.90
CA GLU A 274 -38.54 59.08 -95.69
C GLU A 274 -37.85 58.54 -96.96
N LEU A 275 -37.23 57.37 -96.89
CA LEU A 275 -36.63 56.69 -98.04
C LEU A 275 -37.67 56.21 -99.07
N LYS A 276 -38.87 55.80 -98.63
CA LYS A 276 -39.97 55.43 -99.55
C LYS A 276 -40.55 56.67 -100.21
N GLU A 277 -40.88 57.68 -99.42
CA GLU A 277 -41.38 58.98 -99.91
C GLU A 277 -40.36 59.64 -100.88
N TYR A 278 -39.07 59.54 -100.60
CA TYR A 278 -38.00 59.98 -101.50
C TYR A 278 -37.97 59.18 -102.81
N ASN A 279 -38.07 57.86 -102.76
CA ASN A 279 -38.08 57.02 -103.96
C ASN A 279 -39.33 57.29 -104.83
N GLU A 280 -40.52 57.37 -104.23
CA GLU A 280 -41.77 57.73 -104.92
C GLU A 280 -41.67 59.11 -105.60
N LEU A 281 -41.09 60.10 -104.91
CA LEU A 281 -40.87 61.44 -105.45
C LEU A 281 -39.78 61.47 -106.54
N ALA A 282 -38.73 60.66 -106.42
CA ALA A 282 -37.67 60.51 -107.42
C ALA A 282 -38.20 59.84 -108.69
N GLU A 283 -39.06 58.82 -108.58
CA GLU A 283 -39.78 58.21 -109.70
C GLU A 283 -40.70 59.24 -110.38
N TYR A 284 -41.44 60.04 -109.61
CA TYR A 284 -42.29 61.11 -110.15
C TYR A 284 -41.51 62.19 -110.91
N TYR A 285 -40.37 62.66 -110.38
CA TYR A 285 -39.50 63.58 -111.11
C TYR A 285 -38.83 62.94 -112.32
N ALA A 286 -38.47 61.66 -112.27
CA ALA A 286 -37.94 60.94 -113.43
C ALA A 286 -38.96 60.81 -114.57
N VAL A 287 -40.27 60.81 -114.28
CA VAL A 287 -41.33 60.92 -115.31
C VAL A 287 -41.41 62.36 -115.85
N ILE A 288 -41.40 63.39 -115.00
CA ILE A 288 -41.43 64.79 -115.44
C ILE A 288 -40.22 65.13 -116.33
N ASP A 289 -39.01 64.67 -115.99
CA ASP A 289 -37.81 64.89 -116.80
C ASP A 289 -37.88 64.16 -118.16
N GLN A 290 -38.61 63.04 -118.25
CA GLN A 290 -38.91 62.37 -119.52
C GLN A 290 -39.93 63.16 -120.35
N ASP A 291 -41.03 63.63 -119.73
CA ASP A 291 -42.06 64.43 -120.40
C ASP A 291 -41.46 65.76 -120.94
N LEU A 292 -40.65 66.46 -120.14
CA LEU A 292 -39.94 67.67 -120.55
C LEU A 292 -38.92 67.42 -121.68
N ALA A 293 -38.27 66.24 -121.70
CA ALA A 293 -37.39 65.85 -122.79
C ALA A 293 -38.18 65.55 -124.09
N ILE A 294 -39.38 64.98 -123.98
CA ILE A 294 -40.30 64.77 -125.10
C ILE A 294 -40.79 66.13 -125.64
N GLU A 295 -41.28 67.03 -124.77
CA GLU A 295 -41.69 68.38 -125.16
C GLU A 295 -40.55 69.15 -125.86
N ALA A 296 -39.31 69.02 -125.37
CA ALA A 296 -38.14 69.68 -125.97
C ALA A 296 -37.81 69.15 -127.38
N GLU A 297 -37.93 67.84 -127.62
CA GLU A 297 -37.77 67.25 -128.96
C GLU A 297 -38.95 67.59 -129.89
N GLU A 298 -40.19 67.58 -129.39
CA GLU A 298 -41.36 68.03 -130.16
C GLU A 298 -41.24 69.51 -130.56
N GLU A 299 -40.84 70.39 -129.63
CA GLU A 299 -40.52 71.79 -129.94
C GLU A 299 -39.41 71.89 -131.00
N ARG A 300 -38.38 71.02 -130.96
CA ARG A 300 -37.30 71.01 -131.94
C ARG A 300 -37.82 70.63 -133.33
N LEU A 301 -38.62 69.57 -133.42
CA LEU A 301 -39.28 69.11 -134.65
C LEU A 301 -40.24 70.17 -135.21
N ILE A 302 -41.01 70.85 -134.36
CA ILE A 302 -41.90 71.96 -134.76
C ILE A 302 -41.09 73.15 -135.28
N LYS A 303 -39.95 73.48 -134.66
CA LYS A 303 -39.05 74.56 -135.12
C LYS A 303 -38.36 74.19 -136.44
N GLU A 304 -38.00 72.93 -136.65
CA GLU A 304 -37.46 72.40 -137.92
C GLU A 304 -38.51 72.40 -139.03
N ALA A 305 -39.72 71.90 -138.77
CA ALA A 305 -40.83 71.89 -139.72
C ALA A 305 -41.28 73.30 -140.14
N ASN A 306 -41.31 74.26 -139.21
CA ASN A 306 -41.61 75.66 -139.52
C ASN A 306 -40.50 76.29 -140.37
N ARG A 307 -39.21 76.02 -140.10
CA ARG A 307 -38.10 76.46 -140.96
C ARG A 307 -38.22 75.90 -142.37
N GLU A 308 -38.55 74.62 -142.53
CA GLU A 308 -38.82 74.03 -143.84
C GLU A 308 -40.02 74.70 -144.54
N ALA A 309 -41.11 74.96 -143.82
CA ALA A 309 -42.29 75.63 -144.36
C ALA A 309 -41.96 77.05 -144.84
N ASP A 310 -41.19 77.81 -144.07
CA ASP A 310 -40.74 79.16 -144.43
C ASP A 310 -39.74 79.17 -145.57
N GLU A 311 -38.85 78.18 -145.67
CA GLU A 311 -38.01 78.00 -146.85
C GLU A 311 -38.81 77.71 -148.12
N LYS A 312 -39.86 76.87 -148.01
CA LYS A 312 -40.78 76.53 -149.10
C LYS A 312 -41.60 77.76 -149.51
N ARG A 313 -42.12 78.53 -148.54
CA ARG A 313 -42.77 79.84 -148.76
C ARG A 313 -41.82 80.82 -149.47
N ALA A 314 -40.63 81.04 -148.93
CA ALA A 314 -39.62 81.94 -149.51
C ALA A 314 -39.13 81.47 -150.89
N ARG A 315 -39.16 80.17 -151.21
CA ARG A 315 -38.94 79.65 -152.58
C ARG A 315 -40.09 80.06 -153.52
N MET A 316 -41.35 79.88 -153.11
CA MET A 316 -42.51 80.30 -153.90
C MET A 316 -42.56 81.83 -154.09
N GLU A 317 -42.30 82.61 -153.04
CA GLU A 317 -42.24 84.08 -153.13
C GLU A 317 -41.16 84.57 -154.10
N ARG A 318 -39.96 83.97 -154.08
CA ARG A 318 -38.91 84.25 -155.08
C ARG A 318 -39.34 83.89 -156.50
N GLY A 319 -40.15 82.85 -156.67
CA GLY A 319 -40.80 82.51 -157.94
C GLY A 319 -41.83 83.56 -158.39
N ILE A 320 -42.75 83.93 -157.51
CA ILE A 320 -43.77 84.97 -157.74
C ILE A 320 -43.11 86.31 -158.05
N ALA A 321 -42.06 86.70 -157.33
CA ALA A 321 -41.30 87.91 -157.58
C ALA A 321 -40.64 87.92 -158.97
N ARG A 322 -40.08 86.79 -159.43
CA ARG A 322 -39.59 86.64 -160.81
C ARG A 322 -40.71 86.81 -161.84
N ILE A 323 -41.88 86.18 -161.63
CA ILE A 323 -43.03 86.31 -162.53
C ILE A 323 -43.55 87.77 -162.57
N GLN A 324 -43.69 88.42 -161.41
CA GLN A 324 -44.09 89.82 -161.33
C GLN A 324 -43.07 90.76 -161.99
N ALA A 325 -41.76 90.51 -161.85
CA ALA A 325 -40.72 91.28 -162.53
C ALA A 325 -40.81 91.10 -164.06
N GLN A 326 -40.97 89.87 -164.54
CA GLN A 326 -41.17 89.53 -165.96
C GLN A 326 -42.40 90.27 -166.53
N PHE A 327 -43.51 90.29 -165.79
CA PHE A 327 -44.77 90.90 -166.21
C PHE A 327 -44.73 92.43 -166.17
N ARG A 328 -44.17 93.03 -165.09
CA ARG A 328 -43.94 94.48 -164.98
C ARG A 328 -42.98 94.97 -166.07
N GLY A 329 -41.92 94.20 -166.38
CA GLY A 329 -41.00 94.49 -167.47
C GLY A 329 -41.63 94.41 -168.87
N ARG A 330 -42.62 93.52 -169.07
CA ARG A 330 -43.41 93.44 -170.32
C ARG A 330 -44.39 94.62 -170.42
N ARG A 331 -45.13 94.94 -169.35
CA ARG A 331 -46.07 96.09 -169.26
C ARG A 331 -45.36 97.45 -169.39
N ALA A 332 -44.11 97.57 -168.98
CA ALA A 332 -43.32 98.79 -169.14
C ALA A 332 -42.99 99.14 -170.62
N ARG A 333 -43.10 98.18 -171.55
CA ARG A 333 -42.70 98.37 -172.96
C ARG A 333 -43.84 98.74 -173.91
N SER A 334 -45.12 98.58 -173.51
CA SER A 334 -46.27 98.99 -174.34
C SER A 334 -46.76 100.43 -174.10
N GLY A 335 -46.32 101.08 -173.01
CA GLY A 335 -46.95 102.31 -172.50
C GLY A 335 -46.29 103.66 -172.84
N LYS A 336 -45.34 103.76 -173.79
CA LYS A 336 -44.63 105.03 -174.06
C LYS A 336 -44.38 105.36 -175.55
N LYS A 337 -45.29 106.14 -176.14
CA LYS A 337 -45.04 107.06 -177.28
C LYS A 337 -45.65 108.43 -176.94
N LYS A 338 -44.91 109.53 -177.18
CA LYS A 338 -45.21 110.95 -176.78
C LYS A 338 -45.19 111.17 -175.25
N LYS A 339 -44.51 112.14 -174.62
CA LYS A 339 -43.32 113.01 -174.89
C LYS A 339 -42.45 112.96 -173.59
N GLY A 340 -41.16 113.32 -173.43
CA GLY A 340 -40.25 114.28 -174.10
C GLY A 340 -40.46 115.71 -173.56
N LYS A 341 -39.50 116.56 -173.12
CA LYS A 341 -38.04 116.60 -172.78
C LYS A 341 -37.91 117.71 -171.69
N LYS A 342 -37.01 117.87 -170.71
CA LYS A 342 -35.61 117.46 -170.32
C LYS A 342 -35.63 117.10 -168.79
N GLY A 343 -34.56 116.83 -168.01
CA GLY A 343 -33.12 116.59 -168.25
C GLY A 343 -32.12 117.56 -167.57
N LYS A 344 -31.69 117.34 -166.30
CA LYS A 344 -30.35 117.79 -165.79
C LYS A 344 -29.83 117.11 -164.49
N LYS A 345 -28.52 116.85 -164.49
CA LYS A 345 -27.54 116.39 -163.46
C LYS A 345 -27.68 116.95 -162.01
N GLY A 346 -27.32 116.13 -161.01
CA GLY A 346 -26.97 116.52 -159.61
C GLY A 346 -27.53 115.53 -158.56
N LYS A 347 -26.93 115.25 -157.39
CA LYS A 347 -25.78 115.85 -156.66
C LYS A 347 -25.10 114.80 -155.73
N LYS A 348 -23.97 115.15 -155.10
CA LYS A 348 -23.10 114.31 -154.24
C LYS A 348 -23.26 114.67 -152.75
N GLY A 349 -23.29 113.67 -151.86
CA GLY A 349 -23.30 113.81 -150.38
C GLY A 349 -23.98 112.59 -149.72
N LYS A 350 -23.48 111.86 -148.71
CA LYS A 350 -22.48 112.02 -147.61
C LYS A 350 -23.11 112.38 -146.25
N GLY A 351 -23.22 111.37 -145.38
CA GLY A 351 -23.58 111.49 -143.96
C GLY A 351 -25.04 111.08 -143.63
N LYS A 352 -25.40 110.85 -142.35
CA LYS A 352 -24.55 110.78 -141.13
C LYS A 352 -25.35 110.18 -139.94
N LYS A 353 -24.66 109.46 -139.03
CA LYS A 353 -24.99 109.23 -137.60
C LYS A 353 -26.33 108.55 -137.22
N LYS A 354 -26.22 107.57 -136.30
CA LYS A 354 -27.02 107.33 -135.07
C LYS A 354 -28.56 107.17 -135.20
N LYS A 355 -29.22 106.44 -134.31
CA LYS A 355 -28.88 106.14 -132.92
C LYS A 355 -29.17 104.68 -132.58
#